data_AF-A0A7J3T2X6-F1
#
_entry.id   AF-A0A7J3T2X6-F1
#
_cell.length_a   1.000
_cell.length_b   1.000
_cell.length_c   1.000
_cell.angle_alpha   90.00
_cell.angle_beta   90.00
_cell.angle_gamma   90.00
#
_symmetry.space_group_name_H-M   'P 1'
#
loop_
_entity.id
_entity.type
_entity.pdbx_description
1 polymer ?
#
loop_
_entity_poly.entity_id
_entity_poly.type
_entity_poly.pdbx_seq_one_letter_code
_entity_poly.pdbx_strand_id
1 'polypeptide(L)' 'MPITNTAMLGAVARVTGIVSLETIEKMIRGRFKAEVAEKNFAVVKEAYQEARSE' A
#
# COMPACT_ATOMS: atom_id res chain seq x y z
N MET A 1 5.42 6.41 12.93
CA MET A 1 3.98 6.39 12.58
C MET A 1 3.85 6.00 11.12
N PRO A 2 2.89 5.14 10.75
CA PRO A 2 2.57 4.91 9.34
C PRO A 2 2.04 6.21 8.70
N ILE A 3 2.29 6.39 7.42
CA ILE A 3 1.82 7.55 6.67
C ILE A 3 0.39 7.28 6.22
N THR A 4 -0.59 8.03 6.74
CA THR A 4 -2.02 7.78 6.51
C THR A 4 -2.39 7.68 5.02
N ASN A 5 -1.70 8.44 4.16
CA ASN A 5 -1.97 8.44 2.71
C ASN A 5 -1.60 7.13 2.00
N THR A 6 -0.83 6.23 2.61
CA THR A 6 -0.48 4.93 1.99
C THR A 6 -1.67 3.97 2.00
N ALA A 7 -2.64 4.15 2.90
CA ALA A 7 -3.91 3.41 2.85
C ALA A 7 -4.65 3.67 1.52
N MET A 8 -4.73 4.94 1.10
CA MET A 8 -5.38 5.32 -0.16
C MET A 8 -4.72 4.65 -1.37
N LEU A 9 -3.40 4.51 -1.36
CA LEU A 9 -2.66 3.84 -2.44
C LEU A 9 -3.09 2.38 -2.57
N GLY A 10 -3.27 1.68 -1.45
CA GLY A 10 -3.77 0.29 -1.42
C GLY A 10 -5.18 0.18 -1.99
N ALA A 11 -6.08 1.06 -1.55
CA ALA A 11 -7.47 1.07 -2.03
C ALA A 11 -7.57 1.37 -3.54
N VAL A 12 -6.87 2.40 -4.02
CA VAL A 12 -6.86 2.77 -5.45
C VAL A 12 -6.26 1.64 -6.29
N ALA A 13 -5.16 1.02 -5.84
CA ALA A 13 -4.56 -0.09 -6.56
C ALA A 13 -5.51 -1.28 -6.68
N ARG A 14 -6.27 -1.58 -5.62
CA ARG A 14 -7.28 -2.65 -5.63
C ARG A 14 -8.43 -2.39 -6.59
N VAL A 15 -9.01 -1.20 -6.54
CA VAL A 15 -10.19 -0.85 -7.35
C VAL A 15 -9.83 -0.69 -8.82
N THR A 16 -8.68 -0.07 -9.11
CA THR A 16 -8.29 0.26 -10.50
C THR A 16 -7.54 -0.87 -11.19
N GLY A 17 -6.82 -1.72 -10.45
CA GLY A 17 -5.94 -2.75 -11.03
C GLY A 17 -4.75 -2.22 -11.83
N ILE A 18 -4.52 -0.89 -11.87
CA ILE A 18 -3.47 -0.25 -12.68
C ILE A 18 -2.07 -0.57 -12.14
N VAL A 19 -1.95 -0.84 -10.84
CA VAL A 19 -0.68 -1.14 -10.17
C VAL A 19 -0.86 -2.37 -9.28
N SER A 20 0.09 -3.31 -9.32
CA SER A 20 0.07 -4.49 -8.45
C SER A 20 0.54 -4.18 -7.03
N LEU A 21 -0.01 -4.90 -6.05
CA LEU A 21 0.42 -4.80 -4.64
C LEU A 21 1.93 -5.07 -4.48
N GLU A 22 2.47 -5.99 -5.28
CA GLU A 22 3.89 -6.36 -5.27
C GLU A 22 4.79 -5.22 -5.77
N THR A 23 4.33 -4.45 -6.76
CA THR A 23 5.02 -3.24 -7.22
C THR A 23 5.06 -2.19 -6.12
N ILE A 24 3.94 -2.00 -5.41
CA ILE A 24 3.86 -1.05 -4.29
C ILE A 24 4.81 -1.45 -3.16
N GLU A 25 4.89 -2.75 -2.84
CA GLU A 25 5.83 -3.26 -1.85
C GLU A 25 7.27 -2.91 -2.19
N LYS A 26 7.70 -3.20 -3.42
CA LYS A 26 9.06 -2.90 -3.90
C LYS A 26 9.36 -1.41 -3.80
N MET A 27 8.43 -0.55 -4.20
CA MET A 27 8.60 0.90 -4.15
C MET A 27 8.69 1.43 -2.71
N ILE A 28 7.86 0.92 -1.80
CA ILE A 28 7.88 1.33 -0.38
C ILE A 28 9.19 0.91 0.28
N ARG A 29 9.65 -0.33 0.06
CA ARG A 29 10.93 -0.84 0.57
C ARG A 29 12.14 -0.09 -0.01
N GLY A 30 12.06 0.36 -1.27
CA GLY A 30 13.12 1.14 -1.91
C GLY A 30 13.16 2.61 -1.46
N ARG A 31 12.01 3.18 -1.06
CA ARG A 31 11.91 4.60 -0.66
C ARG A 31 12.15 4.85 0.82
N PHE A 32 11.76 3.92 1.69
CA PHE A 32 11.78 4.12 3.14
C PHE A 32 12.76 3.18 3.84
N LYS A 33 13.24 3.59 5.02
CA LYS A 33 14.00 2.70 5.91
C LYS A 33 13.13 1.49 6.29
N ALA A 34 13.76 0.33 6.49
CA ALA A 34 13.08 -0.95 6.71
C ALA A 34 11.89 -0.87 7.70
N GLU A 35 12.11 -0.30 8.89
CA GLU A 35 11.06 -0.18 9.93
C GLU A 35 9.84 0.66 9.47
N VAL A 36 10.08 1.73 8.70
CA VAL A 36 9.02 2.61 8.17
C VAL A 36 8.35 1.95 6.97
N ALA A 37 9.12 1.25 6.14
CA ALA A 37 8.62 0.52 4.99
C ALA A 37 7.65 -0.59 5.42
N GLU A 38 7.99 -1.37 6.45
CA GLU A 38 7.12 -2.43 6.97
C GLU A 38 5.80 -1.86 7.51
N LYS A 39 5.87 -0.80 8.32
CA LYS A 39 4.67 -0.15 8.88
C LYS A 39 3.77 0.44 7.78
N ASN A 40 4.35 1.09 6.77
CA ASN A 40 3.60 1.67 5.66
C ASN A 40 2.99 0.59 4.76
N PHE A 41 3.74 -0.48 4.47
CA PHE A 41 3.26 -1.56 3.62
C PHE A 41 2.13 -2.36 4.27
N ALA A 42 2.17 -2.55 5.59
CA ALA A 42 1.07 -3.18 6.32
C ALA A 42 -0.27 -2.44 6.09
N VAL A 43 -0.26 -1.11 6.21
CA VAL A 43 -1.44 -0.27 5.98
C VAL A 43 -1.93 -0.32 4.53
N VAL A 44 -1.01 -0.33 3.55
CA VAL A 44 -1.35 -0.49 2.13
C VAL A 44 -2.04 -1.83 1.90
N LYS A 45 -1.48 -2.90 2.45
CA LYS A 45 -1.97 -4.27 2.25
C LYS A 45 -3.37 -4.45 2.84
N GLU A 46 -3.60 -3.91 4.03
CA GLU A 46 -4.91 -3.91 4.69
C GLU A 46 -5.95 -3.17 3.83
N ALA A 47 -5.65 -1.93 3.42
CA ALA A 47 -6.55 -1.15 2.57
C ALA A 47 -6.82 -1.81 1.20
N TYR A 48 -5.81 -2.47 0.62
CA TYR A 48 -5.96 -3.23 -0.62
C TYR A 48 -6.89 -4.44 -0.47
N GLN A 49 -6.89 -5.08 0.71
CA GLN A 49 -7.75 -6.24 1.00
C GLN A 49 -9.19 -5.82 1.29
N GLU A 50 -9.38 -4.71 1.99
CA GLU A 50 -10.71 -4.21 2.38
C GLU A 50 -11.45 -3.51 1.24
N ALA A 51 -10.73 -2.84 0.35
CA ALA A 51 -11.33 -2.13 -0.77
C ALA A 51 -12.09 -3.08 -1.70
N ARG A 52 -13.35 -2.77 -1.94
CA ARG A 52 -14.23 -3.47 -2.89
C ARG A 52 -14.73 -2.48 -3.92
N SER A 53 -14.84 -2.93 -5.17
CA SER A 53 -15.64 -2.26 -6.18
C SER A 53 -17.11 -2.60 -5.91
N GLU A 54 -17.99 -1.60 -5.92
CA GLU A 54 -19.45 -1.83 -5.94
C GLU A 54 -19.89 -2.46 -7.26
#